data_AF-A0A2V7Y955-F1
#
_entry.id   AF-A0A2V7Y955-F1
#
_cell.length_a   1.000
_cell.length_b   1.000
_cell.length_c   1.000
_cell.angle_alpha   90.00
_cell.angle_beta   90.00
_cell.angle_gamma   90.00
#
_symmetry.space_group_name_H-M   'P 1'
#
loop_
_entity.id
_entity.type
_entity.pdbx_description
1 polymer ?
#
loop_
_entity_poly.entity_id
_entity_poly.type
_entity_poly.pdbx_seq_one_letter_code
_entity_poly.pdbx_strand_id
1 'polypeptide(L)'
;MTAIDIVELYVFVLAAFVGYQVITRVPPLLHTPLMSATNAISGISLVGSLVAAGANHGTLSSLLGAIAVGSATINVVGGFIITDRMLKMFRRADKIDKTGAPRG
;
A
#
# COMPACT_ATOMS: atom_id res chain seq x y z
N MET A 1 2.37 23.19 -21.54
CA MET A 1 1.68 22.71 -20.33
C MET A 1 0.20 22.98 -20.53
N THR A 2 -0.61 21.93 -20.53
CA THR A 2 -2.08 22.03 -20.62
C THR A 2 -2.68 22.28 -19.23
N ALA A 3 -3.95 22.66 -19.18
CA ALA A 3 -4.66 22.81 -17.91
C ALA A 3 -4.67 21.51 -17.08
N ILE A 4 -4.65 20.34 -17.73
CA ILE A 4 -4.63 19.03 -17.08
C ILE A 4 -3.29 18.82 -16.36
N ASP A 5 -2.17 19.09 -17.03
CA ASP A 5 -0.83 18.95 -16.43
C ASP A 5 -0.67 19.80 -15.16
N ILE A 6 -1.25 21.01 -15.14
CA ILE A 6 -1.22 21.92 -13.99
C ILE A 6 -2.04 21.33 -12.83
N VAL A 7 -3.22 20.76 -13.13
CA VAL A 7 -4.08 20.11 -12.14
C VAL A 7 -3.42 18.85 -11.57
N GLU A 8 -2.79 18.01 -12.40
CA GLU A 8 -2.06 16.82 -11.94
C GLU A 8 -0.91 17.18 -11.00
N LEU A 9 -0.12 18.21 -11.35
CA LEU A 9 0.95 18.70 -10.48
C LEU A 9 0.40 19.26 -9.17
N TYR A 10 -0.70 20.01 -9.22
CA TYR A 10 -1.37 20.54 -8.04
C TYR A 10 -1.83 19.42 -7.10
N VAL A 11 -2.51 18.39 -7.64
CA VAL A 11 -2.94 17.20 -6.89
C VAL A 11 -1.74 16.46 -6.31
N PHE A 12 -0.66 16.27 -7.09
CA PHE A 12 0.56 15.61 -6.63
C PHE A 12 1.17 16.31 -5.42
N VAL A 13 1.33 17.64 -5.48
CA VAL A 13 1.92 18.43 -4.37
C VAL A 13 1.03 18.39 -3.13
N LEU A 14 -0.29 18.55 -3.28
CA LEU A 14 -1.20 18.48 -2.15
C LEU A 14 -1.28 17.07 -1.54
N ALA A 15 -1.29 16.01 -2.35
CA ALA A 15 -1.27 14.64 -1.87
C ALA A 15 0.01 14.33 -1.07
N ALA A 16 1.17 14.81 -1.53
CA ALA A 16 2.43 14.67 -0.80
C ALA A 16 2.40 15.39 0.56
N PHE A 17 1.87 16.62 0.60
CA PHE A 17 1.70 17.37 1.84
C PHE A 17 0.77 16.65 2.83
N VAL A 18 -0.38 16.15 2.34
CA VAL A 18 -1.32 15.39 3.15
C VAL A 18 -0.66 14.11 3.69
N GLY A 19 0.07 13.37 2.84
CA GLY A 19 0.79 12.16 3.26
C GLY A 19 1.79 12.44 4.39
N TYR A 20 2.55 13.53 4.30
CA TYR A 20 3.48 13.96 5.34
C TYR A 20 2.76 14.29 6.67
N GLN A 21 1.68 15.07 6.61
CA GLN A 21 0.90 15.45 7.80
C GLN A 21 0.24 14.24 8.46
N VAL A 22 -0.21 13.25 7.68
CA VAL A 22 -0.81 12.03 8.23
C VAL A 22 0.26 11.16 8.91
N ILE A 23 1.38 10.89 8.25
CA ILE A 23 2.41 9.97 8.77
C ILE A 23 3.07 10.52 10.04
N THR A 24 3.32 11.83 10.11
CA THR A 24 3.93 12.47 11.31
C THR A 24 3.07 12.38 12.56
N ARG A 25 1.77 12.08 12.44
CA ARG A 25 0.81 11.98 13.56
C ARG A 25 0.56 10.53 14.01
N VAL A 26 1.22 9.54 13.40
CA VAL A 26 1.03 8.13 13.75
C VAL A 26 1.80 7.79 15.04
N PRO A 27 1.18 7.09 16.02
CA PRO A 27 1.86 6.70 17.26
C PRO A 27 3.00 5.69 17.00
N PRO A 28 4.08 5.70 17.81
CA PRO A 28 5.27 4.87 17.55
C PRO A 28 5.00 3.36 17.44
N LEU A 29 4.02 2.88 18.19
CA LEU A 29 3.57 1.49 18.20
C LEU A 29 3.12 1.01 16.82
N LEU A 30 2.66 1.92 15.95
CA LEU A 30 2.14 1.59 14.63
C LEU A 30 3.17 1.75 13.50
N HIS A 31 4.43 2.14 13.75
CA HIS A 31 5.40 2.30 12.67
C HIS A 31 5.64 1.02 11.84
N THR A 32 5.74 -0.14 12.49
CA THR A 32 5.95 -1.41 11.79
C THR A 32 4.69 -1.86 11.01
N PRO A 33 3.47 -1.82 11.59
CA PRO A 33 2.24 -2.00 10.82
C PRO A 33 2.08 -1.00 9.67
N LEU A 34 2.43 0.28 9.90
CA LEU A 34 2.35 1.34 8.90
C LEU A 34 3.31 1.07 7.74
N MET A 35 4.54 0.64 8.03
CA MET A 35 5.52 0.25 7.00
C MET A 35 4.95 -0.87 6.11
N SER A 36 4.35 -1.90 6.71
CA SER A 36 3.68 -2.98 5.97
C SER A 36 2.48 -2.47 5.16
N ALA A 37 1.66 -1.58 5.74
CA ALA A 37 0.51 -0.99 5.06
C ALA A 37 0.93 -0.16 3.85
N THR A 38 2.00 0.64 3.95
CA THR A 38 2.52 1.43 2.83
C THR A 38 3.07 0.55 1.70
N ASN A 39 3.62 -0.62 2.04
CA ASN A 39 4.02 -1.61 1.04
C ASN A 39 2.78 -2.16 0.30
N ALA A 40 1.70 -2.48 1.00
CA ALA A 40 0.44 -2.92 0.37
C ALA A 40 -0.16 -1.85 -0.56
N ILE A 41 -0.11 -0.58 -0.16
CA ILE A 41 -0.60 0.56 -0.95
C ILE A 41 0.24 0.78 -2.23
N SER A 42 1.55 0.49 -2.19
CA SER A 42 2.41 0.54 -3.39
C SER A 42 1.97 -0.41 -4.51
N GLY A 43 1.12 -1.38 -4.16
CA GLY A 43 0.42 -2.25 -5.08
C GLY A 43 -0.50 -1.54 -6.09
N ILE A 44 -0.68 -0.21 -6.00
CA ILE A 44 -1.27 0.61 -7.07
C ILE A 44 -0.59 0.41 -8.44
N SER A 45 0.66 -0.03 -8.44
CA SER A 45 1.37 -0.51 -9.63
C SER A 45 0.61 -1.56 -10.45
N LEU A 46 -0.33 -2.29 -9.83
CA LEU A 46 -1.25 -3.22 -10.50
C LEU A 46 -2.09 -2.54 -11.60
N VAL A 47 -2.49 -1.29 -11.40
CA VAL A 47 -3.24 -0.52 -12.40
C VAL A 47 -2.36 -0.29 -13.63
N GLY A 48 -1.10 0.13 -13.40
CA GLY A 48 -0.14 0.35 -14.48
C GLY A 48 0.20 -0.94 -15.24
N SER A 49 0.37 -2.06 -14.53
CA SER A 49 0.68 -3.33 -15.18
C SER A 49 -0.49 -3.91 -15.98
N LEU A 50 -1.73 -3.73 -15.54
CA LEU A 50 -2.92 -4.10 -16.32
C LEU A 50 -3.03 -3.29 -17.61
N VAL A 51 -2.80 -1.98 -17.54
CA VAL A 51 -2.77 -1.11 -18.73
C VAL A 51 -1.66 -1.56 -19.68
N ALA A 52 -0.45 -1.80 -19.17
CA ALA A 52 0.69 -2.23 -19.99
C ALA A 52 0.48 -3.61 -20.64
N ALA A 53 -0.12 -4.56 -19.92
CA ALA A 53 -0.43 -5.88 -20.44
C ALA A 53 -1.48 -5.83 -21.57
N GLY A 54 -2.46 -4.92 -21.46
CA GLY A 54 -3.55 -4.73 -22.43
C GLY A 54 -3.24 -3.78 -23.59
N ALA A 55 -2.10 -3.10 -23.59
CA ALA A 55 -1.79 -2.04 -24.55
C ALA A 55 -1.45 -2.54 -25.98
N ASN A 56 -1.38 -3.85 -26.23
CA ASN A 56 -1.07 -4.44 -27.54
C ASN A 56 0.21 -3.92 -28.21
N HIS A 57 1.23 -3.53 -27.43
CA HIS A 57 2.52 -3.05 -27.95
C HIS A 57 3.46 -4.18 -28.47
N GLY A 58 2.94 -5.39 -28.66
CA GLY A 58 3.69 -6.56 -29.15
C GLY A 58 3.99 -7.61 -28.07
N THR A 59 4.42 -8.79 -28.51
CA THR A 59 4.54 -10.01 -27.69
C THR A 59 5.42 -9.83 -26.45
N LEU A 60 6.55 -9.12 -26.58
CA LEU A 60 7.47 -8.89 -25.46
C LEU A 60 6.84 -7.97 -24.40
N SER A 61 6.14 -6.92 -24.82
CA SER A 61 5.44 -6.01 -23.91
C SER A 61 4.32 -6.73 -23.17
N SER A 62 3.54 -7.57 -23.86
CA SER A 62 2.47 -8.34 -23.24
C SER A 62 3.00 -9.36 -22.22
N LEU A 63 4.13 -10.01 -22.52
CA LEU A 63 4.76 -10.95 -21.58
C LEU A 63 5.28 -10.24 -20.32
N LEU A 64 5.97 -9.11 -20.49
CA LEU A 64 6.43 -8.29 -19.36
C LEU A 64 5.27 -7.72 -18.56
N GLY A 65 4.20 -7.28 -19.23
CA GLY A 65 2.96 -6.85 -18.59
C GLY A 65 2.32 -7.95 -17.75
N ALA A 66 2.24 -9.18 -18.27
CA ALA A 66 1.71 -10.33 -17.54
C ALA A 66 2.54 -10.64 -16.28
N ILE A 67 3.88 -10.60 -16.38
CA ILE A 67 4.76 -10.77 -15.21
C ILE A 67 4.53 -9.64 -14.21
N ALA A 68 4.45 -8.39 -14.68
CA ALA A 68 4.21 -7.22 -13.83
C ALA A 68 2.85 -7.30 -13.10
N VAL A 69 1.81 -7.84 -13.74
CA VAL A 69 0.51 -8.10 -13.10
C VAL A 69 0.65 -9.13 -11.99
N GLY A 70 1.35 -10.24 -12.23
CA GLY A 70 1.62 -11.27 -11.23
C GLY A 70 2.40 -10.70 -10.03
N SER A 71 3.49 -9.97 -10.28
CA SER A 71 4.29 -9.33 -9.23
C SER A 71 3.51 -8.29 -8.43
N ALA A 72 2.74 -7.42 -9.08
CA ALA A 72 1.91 -6.43 -8.41
C ALA A 72 0.81 -7.08 -7.57
N THR A 73 0.21 -8.15 -8.06
CA THR A 73 -0.80 -8.92 -7.32
C THR A 73 -0.21 -9.52 -6.03
N ILE A 74 1.00 -10.09 -6.09
CA ILE A 74 1.70 -10.62 -4.91
C ILE A 74 1.96 -9.50 -3.90
N ASN A 75 2.37 -8.31 -4.35
CA ASN A 75 2.61 -7.16 -3.48
C ASN A 75 1.33 -6.70 -2.75
N VAL A 76 0.21 -6.57 -3.47
CA VAL A 76 -1.09 -6.21 -2.91
C VAL A 76 -1.54 -7.26 -1.90
N VAL A 77 -1.68 -8.52 -2.34
CA VAL A 77 -2.25 -9.60 -1.52
C VAL A 77 -1.38 -9.88 -0.30
N GLY A 78 -0.07 -10.03 -0.50
CA GLY A 78 0.88 -10.27 0.59
C GLY A 78 0.92 -9.10 1.57
N GLY A 79 0.98 -7.87 1.07
CA GLY A 79 0.98 -6.67 1.89
C GLY A 79 -0.26 -6.55 2.78
N PHE A 80 -1.45 -6.75 2.24
CA PHE A 80 -2.68 -6.67 3.03
C PHE A 80 -2.83 -7.82 4.05
N ILE A 81 -2.42 -9.05 3.72
CA ILE A 81 -2.46 -10.17 4.66
C ILE A 81 -1.51 -9.95 5.85
N ILE A 82 -0.28 -9.49 5.59
CA ILE A 82 0.70 -9.23 6.65
C ILE A 82 0.22 -8.08 7.54
N THR A 83 -0.27 -7.00 6.93
CA THR A 83 -0.80 -5.84 7.66
C THR A 83 -1.98 -6.21 8.55
N ASP A 84 -2.94 -7.00 8.06
CA ASP A 84 -4.06 -7.49 8.86
C ASP A 84 -3.60 -8.35 10.05
N ARG A 85 -2.64 -9.26 9.84
CA ARG A 85 -2.04 -10.04 10.93
C ARG A 85 -1.38 -9.15 11.98
N MET A 86 -0.65 -8.12 11.55
CA MET A 86 -0.03 -7.16 12.46
C MET A 86 -1.07 -6.40 13.30
N LEU A 87 -2.13 -5.90 12.67
CA LEU A 87 -3.19 -5.15 13.37
C LEU A 87 -4.01 -6.04 14.31
N LYS A 88 -4.20 -7.33 14.00
CA LYS A 88 -4.84 -8.29 14.90
C LYS A 88 -4.08 -8.50 16.22
N MET A 89 -2.75 -8.34 16.22
CA MET A 89 -1.96 -8.45 17.45
C MET A 89 -2.30 -7.35 18.46
N PHE A 90 -2.59 -6.13 18.01
CA PHE A 90 -3.03 -5.03 18.89
C PHE A 90 -4.38 -5.32 19.52
N ARG A 91 -5.35 -5.82 18.74
CA ARG A 91 -6.69 -6.18 19.24
C ARG A 91 -6.64 -7.33 20.25
N ARG A 92 -5.67 -8.23 20.11
CA ARG A 92 -5.44 -9.34 21.05
C ARG A 92 -4.76 -8.86 22.33
N ALA A 93 -3.78 -7.96 22.22
CA ALA A 93 -3.14 -7.33 23.37
C ALA A 93 -4.17 -6.58 24.26
N ASP A 94 -5.08 -5.81 23.64
CA ASP A 94 -6.17 -5.12 24.35
C ASP A 94 -7.12 -6.08 25.09
N LYS A 95 -7.41 -7.25 24.50
CA LYS A 95 -8.26 -8.26 25.16
C LYS A 95 -7.58 -8.87 26.37
N ILE A 96 -6.28 -9.21 26.26
CA ILE A 96 -5.51 -9.81 27.37
C ILE A 96 -5.44 -8.84 28.55
N ASP A 97 -5.19 -7.56 28.29
CA ASP A 97 -5.12 -6.50 29.29
C ASP A 97 -6.42 -6.41 30.11
N LYS A 98 -7.59 -6.47 29.45
CA LYS A 98 -8.90 -6.42 30.11
C LYS A 98 -9.26 -7.67 30.90
N THR A 99 -8.66 -8.83 30.59
CA THR A 99 -8.96 -10.10 31.27
C THR A 99 -8.05 -10.40 32.47
N GLY A 100 -7.04 -9.55 32.76
CA GLY A 100 -6.15 -9.71 33.91
C GLY A 100 -5.29 -10.98 33.90
N ALA A 101 -5.14 -11.64 32.75
CA ALA A 101 -4.36 -12.87 32.64
C ALA A 101 -2.85 -12.56 32.74
N PRO A 102 -2.06 -13.36 33.49
CA PRO A 102 -0.64 -13.08 33.71
C PRO A 102 0.15 -13.12 32.39
N ARG A 103 1.02 -12.12 32.19
CA ARG A 103 1.99 -12.07 31.10
C ARG A 103 3.15 -13.00 31.47
N GLY A 104 3.15 -14.22 30.93
CA GLY A 104 4.28 -15.16 30.98
C GLY A 104 5.40 -14.75 30.03
#